data_AF-A0A5B8MSD7-F1
#
_entry.id   AF-A0A5B8MSD7-F1
#
_cell.length_a   1.000
_cell.length_b   1.000
_cell.length_c   1.000
_cell.angle_alpha   90.00
_cell.angle_beta   90.00
_cell.angle_gamma   90.00
#
_symmetry.space_group_name_H-M   'P 1'
#
loop_
_entity.id
_entity.type
_entity.pdbx_description
1 polymer ?
#
loop_
_entity_poly.entity_id
_entity_poly.type
_entity_poly.pdbx_seq_one_letter_code
_entity_poly.pdbx_strand_id
1 'polypeptide(L)'
;MTISLTVQPRVQREKWSLYWKESMSTKTDILDPVVLSVDEKKTKVGDVLQMVSSRMSWPPKQELLRLEGFEEPWELCVLNGKECMEDQTLADCGITKENSTVTTVRKVLVAEGWKIKTGGLDDSDTDEDDF
;
A
#
# COMPACT_ATOMS: atom_id res chain seq x y z
N MET A 1 26.62 -1.72 -2.89
CA MET A 1 27.00 -2.37 -1.60
C MET A 1 25.74 -3.02 -1.08
N THR A 2 25.80 -4.29 -0.67
CA THR A 2 24.61 -4.99 -0.17
C THR A 2 24.33 -4.59 1.27
N ILE A 3 23.09 -4.18 1.56
CA ILE A 3 22.60 -3.79 2.88
C ILE A 3 21.45 -4.70 3.31
N SER A 4 21.27 -4.82 4.62
CA SER A 4 20.11 -5.48 5.23
C SER A 4 19.02 -4.43 5.44
N LEU A 5 18.05 -4.36 4.53
CA LEU A 5 16.91 -3.43 4.58
C LEU A 5 15.78 -4.04 5.40
N THR A 6 15.39 -3.37 6.48
CA THR A 6 14.18 -3.69 7.25
C THR A 6 13.00 -2.92 6.63
N VAL A 7 12.03 -3.65 6.13
CA VAL A 7 10.79 -3.08 5.59
C VAL A 7 9.68 -3.28 6.60
N GLN A 8 8.93 -2.21 6.88
CA GLN A 8 7.75 -2.21 7.73
C GLN A 8 6.50 -2.07 6.85
N PRO A 9 5.91 -3.19 6.41
CA PRO A 9 4.76 -3.17 5.52
C PRO A 9 3.49 -2.75 6.26
N ARG A 10 2.67 -1.99 5.56
CA ARG A 10 1.35 -1.50 5.98
C ARG A 10 0.36 -1.75 4.86
N VAL A 11 -0.87 -2.11 5.21
CA VAL A 11 -1.99 -2.14 4.28
C VAL A 11 -2.99 -1.07 4.70
N GLN A 12 -3.22 -0.10 3.85
CA GLN A 12 -4.16 0.99 4.05
C GLN A 12 -5.46 0.66 3.30
N ARG A 13 -6.52 0.40 4.05
CA ARG A 13 -7.86 0.17 3.50
C ARG A 13 -8.64 1.48 3.54
N GLU A 14 -9.04 1.95 2.37
CA GLU A 14 -9.79 3.19 2.21
C GLU A 14 -11.24 2.86 1.83
N LYS A 15 -12.18 3.26 2.69
CA LYS A 15 -13.60 3.21 2.38
C LYS A 15 -13.90 4.38 1.44
N TRP A 16 -13.99 4.10 0.15
CA TRP A 16 -14.04 5.10 -0.91
C TRP A 16 -15.47 5.35 -1.35
N SER A 17 -15.95 6.59 -1.21
CA SER A 17 -17.30 6.96 -1.65
C SER A 17 -17.36 7.12 -3.16
N LEU A 18 -18.24 6.35 -3.81
CA LEU A 18 -18.50 6.51 -5.24
C LEU A 18 -19.31 7.77 -5.58
N TYR A 19 -19.97 8.37 -4.58
CA TYR A 19 -20.73 9.61 -4.77
C TYR A 19 -19.82 10.84 -4.66
N TRP A 20 -19.03 10.92 -3.58
CA TRP A 20 -18.16 12.06 -3.31
C TRP A 20 -16.79 11.95 -3.98
N LYS A 21 -16.38 10.73 -4.38
CA LYS A 21 -15.06 10.44 -4.97
C LYS A 21 -13.92 10.80 -4.01
N GLU A 22 -14.10 10.45 -2.75
CA GLU A 22 -13.11 10.66 -1.68
C GLU A 22 -13.15 9.52 -0.66
N SER A 23 -12.10 9.42 0.16
CA SER A 23 -12.03 8.46 1.27
C SER A 23 -12.90 8.95 2.44
N MET A 24 -13.85 8.12 2.85
CA MET A 24 -14.72 8.36 4.00
C MET A 24 -14.09 7.90 5.30
N SER A 25 -13.25 6.87 5.24
CA SER A 25 -12.49 6.38 6.38
C SER A 25 -11.28 5.58 5.92
N THR A 26 -10.25 5.56 6.75
CA THR A 26 -9.02 4.83 6.49
C THR A 26 -8.65 3.99 7.70
N LYS A 27 -8.37 2.69 7.49
CA LYS A 27 -7.72 1.81 8.49
C LYS A 27 -6.40 1.34 7.95
N THR A 28 -5.38 1.36 8.81
CA THR A 28 -4.05 0.93 8.46
C THR A 28 -3.69 -0.31 9.27
N ASP A 29 -3.56 -1.44 8.59
CA ASP A 29 -3.06 -2.68 9.17
C ASP A 29 -1.53 -2.62 9.24
N ILE A 30 -0.99 -2.78 10.45
CA ILE A 30 0.46 -2.87 10.72
C ILE A 30 0.85 -4.33 10.63
N LEU A 31 1.64 -4.69 9.62
CA LEU A 31 2.10 -6.06 9.41
C LEU A 31 3.50 -6.28 9.99
N ASP A 32 3.86 -7.57 10.11
CA ASP A 32 5.18 -7.99 10.56
C ASP A 32 6.29 -7.47 9.62
N PRO A 33 7.39 -6.95 10.18
CA PRO A 33 8.52 -6.50 9.38
C PRO A 33 9.16 -7.61 8.54
N VAL A 34 9.66 -7.23 7.36
CA VAL A 34 10.39 -8.12 6.45
C VAL A 34 11.81 -7.62 6.29
N VAL A 35 12.79 -8.52 6.38
CA VAL A 35 14.20 -8.19 6.14
C VAL A 35 14.60 -8.64 4.74
N LEU A 36 15.14 -7.71 3.95
CA LEU A 36 15.59 -7.93 2.59
C LEU A 36 17.09 -7.65 2.46
N SER A 37 17.79 -8.42 1.62
CA SER A 37 19.19 -8.18 1.27
C SER A 37 19.25 -7.54 -0.11
N VAL A 38 19.64 -6.26 -0.18
CA VAL A 38 19.49 -5.42 -1.39
C VAL A 38 20.76 -4.59 -1.64
N ASP A 39 21.04 -4.23 -2.90
CA ASP A 39 22.16 -3.32 -3.22
C ASP A 39 21.63 -1.90 -3.35
N GLU A 40 22.03 -1.02 -2.43
CA GLU A 40 21.51 0.34 -2.33
C GLU A 40 21.67 1.17 -3.62
N LYS A 41 22.68 0.88 -4.45
CA LYS A 41 22.99 1.64 -5.68
C LYS A 41 22.35 1.06 -6.94
N LYS A 42 21.82 -0.17 -6.86
CA LYS A 42 21.28 -0.89 -8.02
C LYS A 42 19.79 -1.17 -7.88
N THR A 43 19.36 -1.53 -6.68
CA THR A 43 17.96 -1.81 -6.38
C THR A 43 17.18 -0.51 -6.39
N LYS A 44 16.06 -0.51 -7.11
CA LYS A 44 15.10 0.59 -7.10
C LYS A 44 14.04 0.39 -6.04
N VAL A 45 13.36 1.47 -5.68
CA VAL A 45 12.24 1.40 -4.74
C VAL A 45 11.12 0.49 -5.28
N GLY A 46 10.82 0.54 -6.58
CA GLY A 46 9.84 -0.35 -7.21
C GLY A 46 10.18 -1.83 -7.05
N ASP A 47 11.46 -2.19 -7.10
CA ASP A 47 11.91 -3.58 -6.87
C ASP A 47 11.63 -4.00 -5.41
N VAL A 48 11.84 -3.09 -4.44
CA VAL A 48 11.53 -3.35 -3.02
C VAL A 48 10.04 -3.59 -2.83
N LEU A 49 9.19 -2.77 -3.43
CA LEU A 49 7.73 -2.96 -3.37
C LEU A 49 7.32 -4.32 -3.96
N GLN A 50 7.90 -4.71 -5.10
CA GLN A 50 7.65 -6.02 -5.71
C GLN A 50 8.13 -7.18 -4.84
N MET A 51 9.31 -7.06 -4.20
CA MET A 51 9.84 -8.05 -3.27
C MET A 51 8.93 -8.23 -2.05
N VAL A 52 8.41 -7.12 -1.50
CA VAL A 52 7.44 -7.15 -0.38
C VAL A 52 6.14 -7.80 -0.82
N SER A 53 5.58 -7.41 -1.98
CA SER A 53 4.36 -8.01 -2.52
C SER A 53 4.50 -9.53 -2.71
N SER A 54 5.65 -9.99 -3.22
CA SER A 54 5.94 -11.41 -3.39
C SER A 54 6.07 -12.14 -2.05
N ARG A 55 6.72 -11.52 -1.06
CA ARG A 55 6.85 -12.09 0.29
C ARG A 55 5.52 -12.19 1.02
N MET A 56 4.64 -11.22 0.82
CA MET A 56 3.32 -11.19 1.42
C MET A 56 2.25 -11.96 0.63
N SER A 57 2.62 -12.53 -0.53
CA SER A 57 1.69 -13.21 -1.44
C SER A 57 0.50 -12.33 -1.85
N TRP A 58 0.75 -11.03 -2.06
CA TRP A 58 -0.26 -10.10 -2.53
C TRP A 58 -0.47 -10.21 -4.04
N PRO A 59 -1.69 -9.97 -4.55
CA PRO A 59 -1.92 -9.87 -5.98
C PRO A 59 -1.11 -8.70 -6.58
N PRO A 60 -0.83 -8.69 -7.89
CA PRO A 60 -0.26 -7.53 -8.56
C PRO A 60 -1.08 -6.25 -8.30
N LYS A 61 -0.42 -5.09 -8.13
CA LYS A 61 -1.13 -3.82 -7.89
C LYS A 61 -2.07 -3.42 -9.03
N GLN A 62 -1.81 -3.90 -10.25
CA GLN A 62 -2.65 -3.69 -11.43
C GLN A 62 -3.98 -4.45 -11.38
N GLU A 63 -4.07 -5.50 -10.56
CA GLU A 63 -5.31 -6.26 -10.35
C GLU A 63 -6.18 -5.66 -9.25
N LEU A 64 -5.71 -4.63 -8.53
CA LEU A 64 -6.50 -3.93 -7.53
C LEU A 64 -7.61 -3.11 -8.20
N LEU A 65 -8.79 -3.12 -7.59
CA LEU A 65 -9.94 -2.37 -8.06
C LEU A 65 -9.68 -0.87 -7.98
N ARG A 66 -9.57 -0.21 -9.13
CA ARG A 66 -9.45 1.26 -9.21
C ARG A 66 -10.82 1.90 -9.35
N LEU A 67 -11.30 2.51 -8.28
CA LEU A 67 -12.59 3.18 -8.26
C LEU A 67 -12.51 4.58 -8.90
N GLU A 68 -13.64 5.06 -9.41
CA GLU A 68 -13.73 6.37 -10.06
C GLU A 68 -13.26 7.49 -9.11
N GLY A 69 -12.38 8.36 -9.61
CA GLY A 69 -11.82 9.50 -8.87
C GLY A 69 -10.55 9.19 -8.06
N PHE A 70 -10.16 7.93 -7.90
CA PHE A 70 -8.93 7.59 -7.20
C PHE A 70 -7.71 7.70 -8.13
N GLU A 71 -6.84 8.67 -7.87
CA GLU A 71 -5.66 8.97 -8.70
C GLU A 71 -4.33 8.55 -8.06
N GLU A 72 -4.31 8.33 -6.75
CA GLU A 72 -3.10 8.08 -5.96
C GLU A 72 -2.41 6.74 -6.28
N PRO A 73 -1.07 6.64 -6.12
CA PRO A 73 -0.36 5.38 -6.34
C PRO A 73 -0.83 4.29 -5.36
N TRP A 74 -0.89 3.06 -5.85
CA TRP A 74 -1.29 1.90 -5.05
C TRP A 74 -0.30 1.55 -3.95
N GLU A 75 0.97 1.86 -4.16
CA GLU A 75 2.04 1.49 -3.25
C GLU A 75 2.94 2.69 -3.04
N LEU A 76 3.38 2.88 -1.80
CA LEU A 76 4.26 3.95 -1.38
C LEU A 76 5.44 3.34 -0.62
N CYS A 77 6.60 3.98 -0.73
CA CYS A 77 7.75 3.71 0.13
C CYS A 77 8.14 5.01 0.84
N VAL A 78 8.33 4.96 2.15
CA VAL A 78 8.60 6.13 2.97
C VAL A 78 9.83 5.88 3.84
N LEU A 79 10.79 6.80 3.77
CA LEU A 79 11.93 6.90 4.66
C LEU A 79 11.83 8.19 5.46
N ASN A 80 11.78 8.12 6.80
CA ASN A 80 11.78 9.30 7.69
C ASN A 80 10.72 10.36 7.32
N GLY A 81 9.52 9.92 6.90
CA GLY A 81 8.43 10.81 6.49
C GLY A 81 8.55 11.37 5.07
N LYS A 82 9.59 11.00 4.31
CA LYS A 82 9.75 11.37 2.90
C LYS A 82 9.40 10.20 1.98
N GLU A 83 8.53 10.46 1.02
CA GLU A 83 8.21 9.52 -0.05
C GLU A 83 9.41 9.29 -0.97
N CYS A 84 9.63 8.02 -1.29
CA CYS A 84 10.68 7.50 -2.16
C CYS A 84 10.02 7.02 -3.46
N MET A 85 10.42 7.57 -4.60
CA MET A 85 9.77 7.28 -5.88
C MET A 85 10.22 5.93 -6.46
N GLU A 86 9.32 5.22 -7.14
CA GLU A 86 9.57 3.85 -7.62
C GLU A 86 10.80 3.72 -8.54
N ASP A 87 11.13 4.78 -9.30
CA ASP A 87 12.20 4.82 -10.28
C ASP A 87 13.58 5.16 -9.70
N GLN A 88 13.61 5.70 -8.47
CA GLN A 88 14.83 6.05 -7.74
C GLN A 88 15.54 4.82 -7.18
N THR A 89 16.87 4.88 -7.12
CA THR A 89 17.64 3.88 -6.37
C THR A 89 17.47 4.12 -4.86
N LEU A 90 17.70 3.08 -4.05
CA LEU A 90 17.65 3.21 -2.60
C LEU A 90 18.61 4.32 -2.10
N ALA A 91 19.82 4.39 -2.68
CA ALA A 91 20.79 5.43 -2.37
C ALA A 91 20.30 6.85 -2.71
N ASP A 92 19.58 7.04 -3.83
CA ASP A 92 19.01 8.35 -4.21
C ASP A 92 17.93 8.82 -3.22
N CYS A 93 17.19 7.85 -2.65
CA CYS A 93 16.23 8.09 -1.59
C CYS A 93 16.89 8.30 -0.22
N GLY A 94 18.20 8.16 -0.14
CA GLY A 94 18.97 8.21 1.10
C GLY A 94 18.88 6.92 1.91
N ILE A 95 18.30 5.84 1.41
CA ILE A 95 18.27 4.53 2.08
C ILE A 95 19.64 3.89 1.92
N THR A 96 20.38 3.86 3.02
CA THR A 96 21.75 3.32 3.10
C THR A 96 21.86 2.34 4.27
N LYS A 97 23.06 1.81 4.51
CA LYS A 97 23.33 0.97 5.68
C LYS A 97 22.94 1.63 7.02
N GLU A 98 23.12 2.94 7.15
CA GLU A 98 22.89 3.68 8.40
C GLU A 98 21.41 3.97 8.67
N ASN A 99 20.59 4.01 7.63
CA ASN A 99 19.15 4.28 7.66
C ASN A 99 18.39 3.29 6.78
N SER A 100 18.54 2.02 7.14
CA SER A 100 18.05 0.85 6.43
C SER A 100 16.66 0.39 6.90
N THR A 101 15.83 1.30 7.43
CA THR A 101 14.44 0.99 7.81
C THR A 101 13.48 1.86 7.03
N VAL A 102 12.57 1.24 6.29
CA VAL A 102 11.57 1.93 5.48
C VAL A 102 10.17 1.42 5.80
N THR A 103 9.17 2.27 5.63
CA THR A 103 7.77 1.87 5.66
C THR A 103 7.25 1.75 4.24
N THR A 104 6.62 0.62 3.92
CA THR A 104 5.89 0.48 2.64
C THR A 104 4.40 0.45 2.92
N VAL A 105 3.64 1.26 2.20
CA VAL A 105 2.17 1.31 2.35
C VAL A 105 1.55 0.81 1.07
N ARG A 106 0.68 -0.20 1.17
CA ARG A 106 -0.16 -0.66 0.07
C ARG A 106 -1.60 -0.23 0.30
N LYS A 107 -2.18 0.50 -0.64
CA LYS A 107 -3.57 0.95 -0.59
C LYS A 107 -4.50 -0.08 -1.21
N VAL A 108 -5.66 -0.25 -0.60
CA VAL A 108 -6.75 -1.10 -1.08
C VAL A 108 -8.04 -0.32 -0.90
N LEU A 109 -8.83 -0.20 -1.98
CA LEU A 109 -10.12 0.47 -1.90
C LEU A 109 -11.21 -0.52 -1.55
N VAL A 110 -12.09 -0.09 -0.64
CA VAL A 110 -13.36 -0.73 -0.34
C VAL A 110 -14.44 0.23 -0.83
N ALA A 111 -15.19 -0.16 -1.85
CA ALA A 111 -16.23 0.68 -2.41
C ALA A 111 -17.34 0.94 -1.38
N GLU A 112 -17.76 2.19 -1.26
CA GLU A 112 -18.88 2.63 -0.43
C GLU A 112 -19.89 3.38 -1.31
N GLY A 113 -21.17 3.02 -1.19
CA GLY A 113 -22.27 3.72 -1.84
C GLY A 113 -23.43 2.82 -2.27
N TRP A 114 -24.60 3.42 -2.43
CA TRP A 114 -25.89 2.74 -2.65
C TRP A 114 -26.09 2.13 -4.06
N LYS A 115 -25.03 2.00 -4.86
CA LYS A 115 -25.08 1.38 -6.21
C LYS A 115 -24.23 0.12 -6.34
N ILE A 116 -23.71 -0.42 -5.24
CA ILE A 116 -23.13 -1.76 -5.24
C ILE A 116 -24.29 -2.72 -5.50
N LYS A 117 -24.43 -3.20 -6.75
CA LYS A 117 -25.41 -4.24 -7.09
C LYS A 117 -24.93 -5.57 -6.50
N THR A 118 -25.16 -5.79 -5.22
CA THR A 118 -25.19 -7.14 -4.67
C THR A 118 -26.44 -7.81 -5.24
N GLY A 119 -26.23 -8.80 -6.11
CA GLY A 119 -27.33 -9.60 -6.65
C GLY A 119 -27.94 -10.43 -5.53
N GLY A 120 -28.95 -9.90 -4.84
CA GLY A 120 -29.67 -10.63 -3.80
C GLY A 120 -30.47 -9.69 -2.92
N LEU A 121 -31.78 -9.88 -2.95
CA LEU A 121 -32.78 -9.24 -2.08
C LEU A 121 -32.44 -9.51 -0.61
N ASP A 122 -32.29 -8.47 0.22
CA ASP A 122 -32.96 -8.36 1.52
C ASP A 122 -32.73 -6.98 2.16
N ASP A 123 -33.80 -6.39 2.68
CA ASP A 123 -33.75 -5.27 3.64
C ASP A 123 -33.36 -5.84 5.01
N SER A 124 -32.25 -5.41 5.63
CA SER A 124 -32.10 -5.44 7.11
C SER A 124 -30.82 -4.75 7.60
N ASP A 125 -31.05 -3.74 8.45
CA ASP A 125 -30.29 -3.23 9.58
C ASP A 125 -28.80 -2.85 9.48
N THR A 126 -28.54 -1.64 10.00
CA THR A 126 -27.23 -1.00 10.15
C THR A 126 -26.45 -1.72 11.26
N ASP A 127 -25.73 -2.78 10.92
CA ASP A 127 -24.69 -3.30 11.80
C ASP A 127 -23.46 -2.39 11.69
N GLU A 128 -23.29 -1.54 12.71
CA GLU A 128 -22.08 -0.74 12.96
C GLU A 128 -20.90 -1.64 13.38
N ASP A 129 -20.44 -2.52 12.49
CA ASP A 129 -19.17 -3.24 12.64
C ASP A 129 -18.60 -3.59 11.25
N ASP A 130 -18.08 -2.60 10.52
CA ASP A 130 -17.64 -2.77 9.13
C ASP A 130 -16.14 -2.48 8.95
N PHE A 131 -15.30 -3.38 9.49
CA PHE A 131 -13.85 -3.35 9.26
C PHE A 131 -13.12 -4.69 9.36
#